data_AF-A0A4Z0JPI9-F1
#
_entry.id   AF-A0A4Z0JPI9-F1
#
_cell.length_a   1.000
_cell.length_b   1.000
_cell.length_c   1.000
_cell.angle_alpha   90.00
_cell.angle_beta   90.00
_cell.angle_gamma   90.00
#
_symmetry.space_group_name_H-M   'P 1'
#
loop_
_entity.id
_entity.type
_entity.pdbx_description
1 polymer ?
#
loop_
_entity_poly.entity_id
_entity_poly.type
_entity_poly.pdbx_seq_one_letter_code
_entity_poly.pdbx_strand_id
1 'polypeptide(L)'
;MNNYLKNSLVPSKIEKLHLSERLNVIRAGVLGANDGIISVAGIVTGVAGAQQSQMTLFIAGFAGMLAGALSMGGGEYVSVSTQRDTQKNLAKLQEQMISANPNREKNELINYYVSKGLSYDLSSEVASELMETDSLTSTLKAKFNLELKNYLSPWHAAFSSFFSFILGSLLPLIAITFIPYPYKVSGTMFSVIIALTFTGYVSSRLGNSNVIKGILRNLLVGLGTMVVTYFIGTFMS
;
A
#
# COMPACT_ATOMS: atom_id res chain seq x y z
N MET A 1 -4.98 43.77 -14.49
CA MET A 1 -4.49 43.45 -13.13
C MET A 1 -5.43 42.42 -12.52
N ASN A 2 -4.92 41.19 -12.37
CA ASN A 2 -5.37 40.05 -11.56
C ASN A 2 -6.83 39.93 -11.10
N ASN A 3 -7.48 38.81 -11.47
CA ASN A 3 -8.22 37.96 -10.51
C ASN A 3 -8.66 36.57 -11.02
N TYR A 4 -8.18 36.06 -12.17
CA TYR A 4 -8.62 34.75 -12.70
C TYR A 4 -7.70 33.56 -12.38
N LEU A 5 -6.57 33.74 -11.67
CA LEU A 5 -5.59 32.67 -11.39
C LEU A 5 -5.57 32.20 -9.92
N LYS A 6 -6.68 32.31 -9.17
CA LYS A 6 -6.71 31.87 -7.76
C LYS A 6 -7.51 30.60 -7.47
N ASN A 7 -7.88 29.82 -8.49
CA ASN A 7 -8.58 28.55 -8.33
C ASN A 7 -8.15 27.50 -9.38
N SER A 8 -6.85 27.29 -9.56
CA SER A 8 -6.41 26.08 -10.25
C SER A 8 -6.60 24.88 -9.32
N LEU A 9 -7.56 24.01 -9.62
CA LEU A 9 -7.75 22.66 -9.03
C LEU A 9 -6.54 21.72 -9.27
N VAL A 10 -5.45 22.24 -9.82
CA VAL A 10 -4.22 21.51 -10.12
C VAL A 10 -3.27 21.70 -8.94
N PRO A 11 -3.03 20.66 -8.12
CA PRO A 11 -2.13 20.77 -6.98
C PRO A 11 -0.74 21.19 -7.44
N SER A 12 -0.09 22.03 -6.63
CA SER A 12 1.26 22.50 -6.91
C SER A 12 2.26 21.33 -6.95
N LYS A 13 3.44 21.52 -7.57
CA LYS A 13 4.46 20.47 -7.69
C LYS A 13 4.90 19.91 -6.33
N ILE A 14 5.04 20.78 -5.33
CA ILE A 14 5.36 20.41 -3.93
C ILE A 14 4.20 19.62 -3.29
N GLU A 15 2.95 19.97 -3.61
CA GLU A 15 1.77 19.31 -3.10
C GLU A 15 1.56 17.91 -3.71
N LYS A 16 1.90 17.73 -5.00
CA LYS A 16 1.90 16.41 -5.66
C LYS A 16 2.94 15.46 -5.05
N LEU A 17 4.13 15.96 -4.74
CA LEU A 17 5.20 15.21 -4.06
C LEU A 17 4.72 14.67 -2.70
N HIS A 18 4.14 15.56 -1.88
CA HIS A 18 3.57 15.17 -0.60
C HIS A 18 2.40 14.20 -0.74
N LEU A 19 1.59 14.33 -1.79
CA LEU A 19 0.43 13.48 -1.99
C LEU A 19 0.82 12.03 -2.29
N SER A 20 1.76 11.77 -3.22
CA SER A 20 2.17 10.40 -3.55
C SER A 20 2.79 9.66 -2.37
N GLU A 21 3.62 10.36 -1.58
CA GLU A 21 4.22 9.76 -0.38
C GLU A 21 3.16 9.49 0.69
N ARG A 22 2.26 10.45 0.95
CA ARG A 22 1.14 10.26 1.89
C ARG A 22 0.24 9.12 1.48
N LEU A 23 -0.10 9.01 0.19
CA LEU A 23 -0.93 7.92 -0.31
C LEU A 23 -0.25 6.57 -0.12
N ASN A 24 1.07 6.46 -0.33
CA ASN A 24 1.80 5.22 -0.09
C ASN A 24 1.80 4.84 1.40
N VAL A 25 2.04 5.81 2.29
CA VAL A 25 1.99 5.61 3.75
C VAL A 25 0.59 5.16 4.18
N ILE A 26 -0.45 5.85 3.72
CA ILE A 26 -1.84 5.50 4.01
C ILE A 26 -2.17 4.08 3.52
N ARG A 27 -1.76 3.75 2.29
CA ARG A 27 -1.96 2.42 1.69
C ARG A 27 -1.29 1.34 2.54
N ALA A 28 -0.03 1.56 2.94
CA ALA A 28 0.72 0.63 3.76
C ALA A 28 0.07 0.43 5.14
N GLY A 29 -0.34 1.52 5.81
CA GLY A 29 -1.02 1.45 7.10
C GLY A 29 -2.37 0.73 7.03
N VAL A 30 -3.19 1.04 6.02
CA VAL A 30 -4.49 0.37 5.80
C VAL A 30 -4.32 -1.14 5.59
N LEU A 31 -3.37 -1.55 4.76
CA LEU A 31 -3.07 -2.97 4.54
C LEU A 31 -2.56 -3.63 5.82
N GLY A 32 -1.64 -2.98 6.54
CA GLY A 32 -1.13 -3.46 7.82
C GLY A 32 -2.25 -3.71 8.83
N ALA A 33 -3.15 -2.74 9.03
CA ALA A 33 -4.28 -2.89 9.95
C ALA A 33 -5.20 -4.06 9.57
N ASN A 34 -5.57 -4.16 8.29
CA ASN A 34 -6.44 -5.23 7.81
C ASN A 34 -5.79 -6.61 7.99
N ASP A 35 -4.52 -6.76 7.62
CA ASP A 35 -3.78 -8.02 7.76
C ASP A 35 -3.57 -8.39 9.24
N GLY A 36 -3.33 -7.40 10.11
CA GLY A 36 -3.23 -7.61 11.56
C GLY A 36 -4.51 -8.18 12.16
N ILE A 37 -5.67 -7.62 11.79
CA ILE A 37 -6.98 -8.13 12.22
C ILE A 37 -7.16 -9.58 11.77
N ILE A 38 -6.99 -9.84 10.47
CA ILE A 38 -7.31 -11.14 9.86
C ILE A 38 -6.34 -12.23 10.36
N SER A 39 -5.03 -11.94 10.35
CA SER A 39 -4.00 -12.94 10.67
C SER A 39 -4.08 -13.36 12.13
N VAL A 40 -4.17 -12.40 13.07
CA VAL A 40 -4.22 -12.72 14.49
C VAL A 40 -5.57 -13.33 14.85
N ALA A 41 -6.68 -12.87 14.27
CA ALA A 41 -7.97 -13.55 14.42
C ALA A 41 -7.92 -15.01 13.95
N GLY A 42 -7.33 -15.28 12.78
CA GLY A 42 -7.16 -16.63 12.25
C GLY A 42 -6.34 -17.53 13.17
N ILE A 43 -5.17 -17.05 13.63
CA ILE A 43 -4.30 -17.78 14.55
C ILE A 43 -5.04 -18.13 15.85
N VAL A 44 -5.61 -17.14 16.52
CA VAL A 44 -6.22 -17.37 17.84
C VAL A 44 -7.50 -18.18 17.77
N THR A 45 -8.28 -18.06 16.69
CA THR A 45 -9.45 -18.93 16.48
C THR A 45 -9.07 -20.36 16.15
N GLY A 46 -8.01 -20.59 15.38
CA GLY A 46 -7.50 -21.93 15.13
C GLY A 46 -7.01 -22.60 16.40
N VAL A 47 -6.20 -21.91 17.20
CA VAL A 47 -5.76 -22.42 18.50
C VAL A 47 -6.95 -22.64 19.46
N ALA A 48 -8.00 -21.83 19.36
CA ALA A 48 -9.22 -22.01 20.16
C ALA A 48 -10.03 -23.23 19.74
N GLY A 49 -10.05 -23.55 18.44
CA GLY A 49 -10.65 -24.78 17.91
C GLY A 49 -9.97 -26.04 18.47
N ALA A 50 -8.67 -25.97 18.72
CA ALA A 50 -7.89 -27.03 19.35
C ALA A 50 -8.09 -27.16 20.89
N GLN A 51 -9.04 -26.42 21.48
CA GLN A 51 -9.40 -26.47 22.91
C GLN A 51 -8.21 -26.26 23.88
N GLN A 52 -7.24 -25.45 23.46
CA GLN A 52 -6.03 -25.17 24.22
C GLN A 52 -6.26 -24.23 25.40
N SER A 53 -5.27 -24.19 26.31
CA SER A 53 -5.30 -23.30 27.48
C SER A 53 -5.33 -21.81 27.10
N GLN A 54 -5.85 -20.98 28.02
CA GLN A 54 -5.89 -19.52 27.86
C GLN A 54 -4.49 -18.92 27.60
N MET A 55 -3.48 -19.42 28.29
CA MET A 55 -2.11 -18.93 28.14
C MET A 55 -1.54 -19.30 26.77
N THR A 56 -1.83 -20.51 26.27
CA THR A 56 -1.43 -20.96 24.92
C THR A 56 -2.02 -20.05 23.84
N LEU A 57 -3.30 -19.71 23.96
CA LEU A 57 -3.99 -18.79 23.06
C LEU A 57 -3.33 -17.40 23.03
N PHE A 58 -3.07 -16.84 24.21
CA PHE A 58 -2.44 -15.53 24.33
C PHE A 58 -1.02 -15.52 23.74
N ILE A 59 -0.20 -16.51 24.07
CA ILE A 59 1.16 -16.63 23.55
C ILE A 59 1.14 -16.75 22.02
N ALA A 60 0.28 -17.61 21.48
CA ALA A 60 0.18 -17.81 20.03
C ALA A 60 -0.27 -16.52 19.31
N GLY A 61 -1.29 -15.85 19.83
CA GLY A 61 -1.79 -14.60 19.26
C GLY A 61 -0.77 -13.46 19.36
N PHE A 62 -0.08 -13.32 20.50
CA PHE A 62 0.93 -12.29 20.71
C PHE A 62 2.19 -12.54 19.87
N ALA A 63 2.65 -13.78 19.78
CA ALA A 63 3.76 -14.16 18.91
C ALA A 63 3.38 -13.92 17.43
N GLY A 64 2.17 -14.32 17.02
CA GLY A 64 1.64 -14.06 15.69
C GLY A 64 1.53 -12.56 15.37
N MET A 65 1.14 -11.75 16.35
CA MET A 65 1.10 -10.29 16.22
C MET A 65 2.50 -9.71 15.94
N LEU A 66 3.50 -10.06 16.76
CA LEU A 66 4.84 -9.52 16.60
C LEU A 66 5.52 -10.03 15.32
N ALA A 67 5.43 -11.33 15.05
CA ALA A 67 5.99 -11.92 13.84
C ALA A 67 5.34 -11.34 12.58
N GLY A 68 4.01 -11.20 12.58
CA GLY A 68 3.26 -10.60 11.48
C GLY A 68 3.60 -9.13 11.28
N ALA A 69 3.67 -8.33 12.35
CA ALA A 69 4.03 -6.92 12.26
C ALA A 69 5.44 -6.73 11.68
N LEU A 70 6.43 -7.48 12.18
CA LEU A 70 7.82 -7.44 11.68
C LEU A 70 7.90 -7.86 10.21
N SER A 71 7.22 -8.95 9.84
CA SER A 71 7.18 -9.44 8.46
C SER A 71 6.55 -8.41 7.53
N MET A 72 5.42 -7.83 7.93
CA MET A 72 4.70 -6.83 7.14
C MET A 72 5.51 -5.54 6.99
N GLY A 73 6.04 -4.99 8.09
CA GLY A 73 6.86 -3.78 8.05
C GLY A 73 8.15 -3.98 7.24
N GLY A 74 8.82 -5.12 7.43
CA GLY A 74 10.00 -5.49 6.63
C GLY A 74 9.68 -5.68 5.16
N GLY A 75 8.56 -6.34 4.83
CA GLY A 75 8.10 -6.54 3.45
C GLY A 75 7.82 -5.22 2.75
N GLU A 76 7.20 -4.26 3.44
CA GLU A 76 6.97 -2.90 2.93
C GLU A 76 8.28 -2.13 2.72
N TYR A 77 9.22 -2.22 3.67
CA TYR A 77 10.54 -1.62 3.51
C TYR A 77 11.25 -2.16 2.26
N VAL A 78 11.28 -3.48 2.11
CA VAL A 78 11.94 -4.13 0.97
C VAL A 78 11.24 -3.74 -0.33
N SER A 79 9.91 -3.83 -0.39
CA SER A 79 9.12 -3.48 -1.59
C SER A 79 9.38 -2.04 -2.05
N VAL A 80 9.27 -1.06 -1.15
CA VAL A 80 9.47 0.35 -1.50
C VAL A 80 10.94 0.66 -1.78
N SER A 81 11.87 0.02 -1.08
CA SER A 81 13.31 0.16 -1.36
C SER A 81 13.67 -0.36 -2.75
N THR A 82 13.17 -1.54 -3.13
CA THR A 82 13.37 -2.10 -4.46
C THR A 82 12.80 -1.20 -5.54
N GLN A 83 11.58 -0.69 -5.37
CA GLN A 83 11.00 0.28 -6.32
C GLN A 83 11.89 1.52 -6.48
N ARG A 84 12.36 2.08 -5.37
CA ARG A 84 13.26 3.24 -5.37
C ARG A 84 14.58 2.95 -6.07
N ASP A 85 15.17 1.80 -5.82
CA ASP A 85 16.46 1.42 -6.40
C ASP A 85 16.34 1.11 -7.90
N THR A 86 15.23 0.49 -8.33
CA THR A 86 14.89 0.34 -9.75
C THR A 86 14.76 1.69 -10.44
N GLN A 87 14.06 2.66 -9.84
CA GLN A 87 13.93 4.01 -10.40
C GLN A 87 15.28 4.70 -10.54
N LYS A 88 16.16 4.60 -9.54
CA LYS A 88 17.53 5.15 -9.60
C LYS A 88 18.36 4.51 -10.70
N ASN A 89 18.26 3.21 -10.88
CA ASN A 89 19.01 2.50 -11.92
C ASN A 89 18.52 2.88 -13.31
N LEU A 90 17.20 2.99 -13.51
CA LEU A 90 16.63 3.49 -14.76
C LEU A 90 17.07 4.93 -15.05
N ALA A 91 17.16 5.78 -14.04
CA ALA A 91 17.68 7.14 -14.17
C ALA A 91 19.11 7.14 -14.75
N LYS A 92 20.01 6.36 -14.13
CA LYS A 92 21.41 6.26 -14.54
C LYS A 92 21.54 5.70 -15.96
N LEU A 93 20.78 4.66 -16.29
CA LEU A 93 20.78 4.09 -17.64
C LEU A 93 20.29 5.11 -18.67
N GLN A 94 19.27 5.90 -18.33
CA GLN A 94 18.75 6.93 -19.23
C GLN A 94 19.75 8.08 -19.41
N GLU A 95 20.46 8.50 -18.35
CA GLU A 95 21.56 9.48 -18.46
C GLU A 95 22.66 8.99 -19.43
N GLN A 96 23.00 7.70 -19.36
CA GLN A 96 23.96 7.08 -20.28
C GLN A 96 23.43 7.06 -21.72
N MET A 97 22.15 6.74 -21.94
CA MET A 97 21.54 6.75 -23.28
C MET A 97 21.49 8.16 -23.89
N ILE A 98 21.12 9.17 -23.10
CA ILE A 98 21.10 10.57 -23.52
C ILE A 98 22.50 11.01 -23.92
N SER A 99 23.52 10.67 -23.12
CA SER A 99 24.91 11.03 -23.41
C SER A 99 25.46 10.31 -24.63
N ALA A 100 25.07 9.04 -24.85
CA ALA A 100 25.55 8.23 -25.96
C ALA A 100 24.91 8.61 -27.31
N ASN A 101 23.61 8.93 -27.34
CA ASN A 101 22.93 9.33 -28.57
C ASN A 101 21.75 10.28 -28.31
N PRO A 102 22.02 11.60 -28.14
CA PRO A 102 20.99 12.61 -27.87
C PRO A 102 19.92 12.67 -28.97
N ASN A 103 20.30 12.49 -30.23
CA ASN A 103 19.38 12.56 -31.36
C ASN A 103 18.36 11.41 -31.34
N ARG A 104 18.79 10.20 -30.94
CA ARG A 104 17.89 9.07 -30.75
C ARG A 104 16.87 9.38 -29.65
N GLU A 105 17.32 9.87 -28.51
CA GLU A 105 16.44 10.18 -27.37
C GLU A 105 15.46 11.32 -27.68
N LYS A 106 15.90 12.32 -28.46
CA LYS A 106 15.01 13.36 -29.00
C LYS A 106 13.93 12.76 -29.90
N ASN A 107 14.28 11.85 -30.81
CA ASN A 107 13.28 11.20 -31.68
C ASN A 107 12.26 10.37 -30.89
N GLU A 108 12.67 9.73 -29.81
CA GLU A 108 11.74 9.04 -28.89
C GLU A 108 10.75 10.01 -28.25
N LEU A 109 11.21 11.21 -27.84
CA LEU A 109 10.32 12.26 -27.33
C LEU A 109 9.34 12.77 -28.39
N ILE A 110 9.80 12.97 -29.62
CA ILE A 110 8.93 13.36 -30.74
C ILE A 110 7.82 12.33 -30.92
N ASN A 111 8.18 11.05 -31.03
CA ASN A 111 7.22 9.95 -31.20
C ASN A 111 6.23 9.88 -30.02
N TYR A 112 6.70 10.11 -28.80
CA TYR A 112 5.84 10.18 -27.61
C TYR A 112 4.79 11.28 -27.74
N TYR A 113 5.17 12.50 -28.10
CA TYR A 113 4.21 13.61 -28.23
C TYR A 113 3.27 13.48 -29.43
N VAL A 114 3.76 12.94 -30.56
CA VAL A 114 2.91 12.57 -31.70
C VAL A 114 1.86 11.54 -31.27
N SER A 115 2.23 10.54 -30.46
CA SER A 115 1.28 9.56 -29.92
C SER A 115 0.24 10.17 -28.97
N LYS A 116 0.50 11.36 -28.42
CA LYS A 116 -0.45 12.15 -27.62
C LYS A 116 -1.36 13.05 -28.46
N GLY A 117 -1.18 13.05 -29.78
CA GLY A 117 -2.01 13.79 -30.74
C GLY A 117 -1.44 15.14 -31.18
N LEU A 118 -0.17 15.44 -30.87
CA LEU A 118 0.49 16.65 -31.39
C LEU A 118 0.93 16.43 -32.85
N SER A 119 1.02 17.51 -33.63
CA SER A 119 1.65 17.45 -34.95
C SER A 119 3.13 17.12 -34.82
N TYR A 120 3.73 16.59 -35.89
CA TYR A 120 5.16 16.29 -35.91
C TYR A 120 6.02 17.53 -35.65
N ASP A 121 5.70 18.65 -36.31
CA ASP A 121 6.45 19.91 -36.19
C ASP A 121 6.45 20.43 -34.75
N LEU A 122 5.27 20.47 -34.11
CA LEU A 122 5.14 20.89 -32.72
C LEU A 122 5.84 19.90 -31.77
N SER A 123 5.76 18.60 -32.04
CA SER A 123 6.44 17.57 -31.23
C SER A 123 7.96 17.69 -31.32
N SER A 124 8.49 18.06 -32.50
CA SER A 124 9.91 18.33 -32.72
C SER A 124 10.39 19.55 -31.94
N GLU A 125 9.62 20.63 -31.94
CA GLU A 125 9.91 21.84 -31.18
C GLU A 125 9.92 21.55 -29.67
N VAL A 126 8.84 20.93 -29.16
CA VAL A 126 8.72 20.53 -27.75
C VAL A 126 9.86 19.59 -27.32
N ALA A 127 10.18 18.58 -28.14
CA ALA A 127 11.27 17.65 -27.83
C ALA A 127 12.64 18.35 -27.80
N SER A 128 12.87 19.34 -28.66
CA SER A 128 14.11 20.13 -28.66
C SER A 128 14.24 20.91 -27.36
N GLU A 129 13.21 21.66 -26.99
CA GLU A 129 13.20 22.48 -25.77
C GLU A 129 13.33 21.63 -24.50
N LEU A 130 12.65 20.47 -24.44
CA LEU A 130 12.76 19.55 -23.31
C LEU A 130 14.12 18.87 -23.21
N MET A 131 14.77 18.57 -24.33
CA MET A 131 16.13 18.02 -24.33
C MET A 131 17.17 19.04 -23.82
N GLU A 132 16.93 20.34 -24.00
CA GLU A 132 17.80 21.39 -23.47
C GLU A 132 17.53 21.69 -21.99
N THR A 133 16.26 21.70 -21.58
CA THR A 133 15.85 22.14 -20.25
C THR A 133 15.80 21.02 -19.20
N ASP A 134 15.32 19.82 -19.54
CA ASP A 134 15.16 18.68 -18.63
C ASP A 134 15.12 17.35 -19.40
N SER A 135 16.22 17.01 -20.07
CA SER A 135 16.31 15.81 -20.93
C SER A 135 16.02 14.52 -20.16
N LEU A 136 16.57 14.40 -18.94
CA LEU A 136 16.44 13.19 -18.14
C LEU A 136 15.00 12.94 -17.68
N THR A 137 14.36 13.93 -17.04
CA THR A 137 12.99 13.73 -16.53
C THR A 137 12.01 13.55 -17.68
N SER A 138 12.19 14.29 -18.78
CA SER A 138 11.29 14.24 -19.94
C SER A 138 11.36 12.89 -20.65
N THR A 139 12.56 12.38 -20.90
CA THR A 139 12.73 11.07 -21.55
C THR A 139 12.31 9.90 -20.66
N LEU A 140 12.57 9.96 -19.35
CA LEU A 140 12.08 8.97 -18.39
C LEU A 140 10.55 8.94 -18.32
N LYS A 141 9.91 10.12 -18.36
CA LYS A 141 8.46 10.24 -18.40
C LYS A 141 7.89 9.67 -19.69
N ALA A 142 8.50 9.97 -20.83
CA ALA A 142 8.06 9.47 -22.13
C ALA A 142 8.18 7.94 -22.26
N LYS A 143 9.30 7.36 -21.81
CA LYS A 143 9.60 5.93 -21.97
C LYS A 143 9.00 5.05 -20.87
N PHE A 144 9.00 5.52 -19.63
CA PHE A 144 8.67 4.70 -18.46
C PHE A 144 7.55 5.28 -17.59
N ASN A 145 7.02 6.45 -17.95
CA ASN A 145 6.07 7.20 -17.12
C ASN A 145 6.63 7.46 -15.69
N LEU A 146 7.95 7.66 -15.58
CA LEU A 146 8.65 7.88 -14.32
C LEU A 146 9.00 9.37 -14.12
N GLU A 147 8.85 9.84 -12.88
CA GLU A 147 9.24 11.18 -12.45
C GLU A 147 10.27 11.07 -11.31
N LEU A 148 11.52 11.48 -11.54
CA LEU A 148 12.66 11.22 -10.64
C LEU A 148 12.61 11.92 -9.27
N LYS A 149 11.77 12.93 -9.11
CA LYS A 149 11.72 13.72 -7.86
C LYS A 149 10.86 13.06 -6.77
N ASN A 150 10.21 11.93 -7.07
CA ASN A 150 9.19 11.30 -6.24
C ASN A 150 9.67 10.00 -5.56
N TYR A 151 10.85 9.97 -4.95
CA TYR A 151 11.27 8.75 -4.24
C TYR A 151 10.41 8.54 -2.99
N LEU A 152 9.61 7.48 -3.02
CA LEU A 152 8.86 7.01 -1.86
C LEU A 152 9.84 6.70 -0.71
N SER A 153 9.51 7.12 0.51
CA SER A 153 10.27 6.74 1.70
C SER A 153 9.92 5.31 2.11
N PRO A 154 10.88 4.36 2.06
CA PRO A 154 10.64 2.99 2.50
C PRO A 154 10.35 2.90 4.00
N TRP A 155 10.99 3.75 4.80
CA TRP A 155 10.82 3.79 6.24
C TRP A 155 9.42 4.22 6.64
N HIS A 156 8.86 5.25 5.99
CA HIS A 156 7.51 5.72 6.32
C HIS A 156 6.45 4.63 6.04
N ALA A 157 6.56 3.93 4.90
CA ALA A 157 5.67 2.83 4.58
C ALA A 157 5.81 1.66 5.57
N ALA A 158 7.07 1.28 5.88
CA ALA A 158 7.38 0.20 6.80
C ALA A 158 6.82 0.44 8.21
N PHE A 159 7.09 1.60 8.80
CA PHE A 159 6.59 1.93 10.13
C PHE A 159 5.07 2.06 10.16
N SER A 160 4.48 2.70 9.14
CA SER A 160 3.02 2.82 9.06
C SER A 160 2.36 1.45 9.03
N SER A 161 2.87 0.52 8.22
CA SER A 161 2.34 -0.83 8.15
C SER A 161 2.57 -1.62 9.44
N PHE A 162 3.79 -1.56 10.00
CA PHE A 162 4.16 -2.23 11.25
C PHE A 162 3.24 -1.86 12.41
N PHE A 163 3.09 -0.56 12.69
CA PHE A 163 2.26 -0.09 13.80
C PHE A 163 0.77 -0.32 13.53
N SER A 164 0.32 -0.15 12.28
CA SER A 164 -1.07 -0.42 11.94
C SER A 164 -1.41 -1.90 12.10
N PHE A 165 -0.49 -2.82 11.78
CA PHE A 165 -0.66 -4.26 12.02
C PHE A 165 -0.83 -4.57 13.51
N ILE A 166 0.03 -4.01 14.36
CA ILE A 166 -0.11 -4.15 15.81
C ILE A 166 -1.47 -3.64 16.25
N LEU A 167 -1.84 -2.41 15.88
CA LEU A 167 -3.12 -1.82 16.27
C LEU A 167 -4.33 -2.63 15.77
N GLY A 168 -4.28 -3.14 14.54
CA GLY A 168 -5.33 -3.98 13.97
C GLY A 168 -5.48 -5.33 14.70
N SER A 169 -4.37 -5.93 15.11
CA SER A 169 -4.36 -7.22 15.80
C SER A 169 -4.74 -7.14 17.28
N LEU A 170 -4.65 -5.98 17.93
CA LEU A 170 -5.03 -5.81 19.33
C LEU A 170 -6.48 -6.21 19.59
N LEU A 171 -7.43 -5.82 18.73
CA LEU A 171 -8.84 -6.10 18.98
C LEU A 171 -9.17 -7.60 19.03
N PRO A 172 -8.79 -8.44 18.04
CA PRO A 172 -9.01 -9.88 18.14
C PRO A 172 -8.22 -10.52 19.29
N LEU A 173 -6.98 -10.07 19.55
CA LEU A 173 -6.15 -10.59 20.64
C LEU A 173 -6.77 -10.30 22.01
N ILE A 174 -7.26 -9.09 22.25
CA ILE A 174 -7.93 -8.72 23.51
C ILE A 174 -9.24 -9.49 23.62
N ALA A 175 -10.04 -9.56 22.55
CA ALA A 175 -11.32 -10.26 22.57
C ALA A 175 -11.17 -11.74 22.94
N ILE A 176 -10.28 -12.48 22.29
CA ILE A 176 -10.07 -13.91 22.60
C ILE A 176 -9.48 -14.10 24.02
N THR A 177 -8.75 -13.10 24.51
CA THR A 177 -8.07 -13.17 25.80
C THR A 177 -9.04 -12.99 26.98
N PHE A 178 -10.00 -12.07 26.85
CA PHE A 178 -10.86 -11.69 27.97
C PHE A 178 -12.28 -12.25 27.89
N ILE A 179 -12.75 -12.71 26.72
CA ILE A 179 -14.10 -13.27 26.59
C ILE A 179 -14.13 -14.70 27.15
N PRO A 180 -15.00 -14.99 28.14
CA PRO A 180 -15.08 -16.30 28.75
C PRO A 180 -15.78 -17.34 27.86
N TYR A 181 -15.56 -18.62 28.15
CA TYR A 181 -16.34 -19.73 27.58
C TYR A 181 -17.81 -19.65 28.05
N PRO A 182 -18.82 -19.96 27.20
CA PRO A 182 -18.73 -20.48 25.83
C PRO A 182 -18.62 -19.42 24.72
N TYR A 183 -18.68 -18.13 25.05
CA TYR A 183 -18.80 -17.06 24.07
C TYR A 183 -17.49 -16.60 23.43
N LYS A 184 -16.36 -17.22 23.77
CA LYS A 184 -15.02 -16.79 23.35
C LYS A 184 -14.90 -16.61 21.83
N VAL A 185 -15.19 -17.65 21.06
CA VAL A 185 -15.02 -17.64 19.59
C VAL A 185 -16.04 -16.71 18.93
N SER A 186 -17.32 -16.78 19.33
CA SER A 186 -18.38 -15.93 18.77
C SER A 186 -18.18 -14.44 19.11
N GLY A 187 -17.71 -14.14 20.32
CA GLY A 187 -17.37 -12.80 20.76
C GLY A 187 -16.16 -12.22 20.02
N THR A 188 -15.11 -13.02 19.79
CA THR A 188 -13.99 -12.61 18.93
C THR A 188 -14.41 -12.42 17.47
N MET A 189 -15.30 -13.28 16.95
CA MET A 189 -15.85 -13.09 15.60
C MET A 189 -16.61 -11.77 15.49
N PHE A 190 -17.42 -11.43 16.50
CA PHE A 190 -18.12 -10.16 16.53
C PHE A 190 -17.17 -8.95 16.57
N SER A 191 -16.11 -9.01 17.39
CA SER A 191 -15.11 -7.93 17.44
C SER A 191 -14.38 -7.75 16.11
N VAL A 192 -14.05 -8.86 15.44
CA VAL A 192 -13.44 -8.85 14.11
C VAL A 192 -14.37 -8.26 13.05
N ILE A 193 -15.67 -8.58 13.08
CA ILE A 193 -16.66 -7.97 12.17
C ILE A 193 -16.66 -6.44 12.32
N ILE A 194 -16.67 -5.93 13.55
CA ILE A 194 -16.62 -4.49 13.81
C ILE A 194 -15.32 -3.89 13.25
N ALA A 195 -14.18 -4.48 13.58
CA ALA A 195 -12.88 -4.01 13.09
C ALA A 195 -12.78 -4.00 11.56
N LEU A 196 -13.18 -5.09 10.89
CA LEU A 196 -13.12 -5.20 9.43
C LEU A 196 -14.12 -4.30 8.71
N THR A 197 -15.28 -4.05 9.33
CA THR A 197 -16.23 -3.06 8.83
C THR A 197 -15.62 -1.66 8.90
N PHE A 198 -15.00 -1.32 10.03
CA PHE A 198 -14.33 -0.03 10.20
C PHE A 198 -13.15 0.14 9.23
N THR A 199 -12.24 -0.83 9.16
CA THR A 199 -11.10 -0.75 8.24
C THR A 199 -11.57 -0.77 6.78
N GLY A 200 -12.58 -1.57 6.42
CA GLY A 200 -13.16 -1.58 5.09
C GLY A 200 -13.78 -0.24 4.70
N TYR A 201 -14.48 0.42 5.63
CA TYR A 201 -15.00 1.77 5.44
C TYR A 201 -13.88 2.79 5.20
N VAL A 202 -12.89 2.83 6.09
CA VAL A 202 -11.76 3.78 6.02
C VAL A 202 -10.95 3.56 4.73
N SER A 203 -10.59 2.32 4.41
CA SER A 203 -9.85 1.95 3.21
C SER A 203 -10.54 2.42 1.94
N SER A 204 -11.86 2.20 1.88
CA SER A 204 -12.64 2.53 0.68
C SER A 204 -12.79 4.04 0.50
N ARG A 205 -12.97 4.77 1.60
CA ARG A 205 -13.01 6.24 1.60
C ARG A 205 -11.68 6.85 1.17
N LEU A 206 -10.56 6.35 1.70
CA LEU A 206 -9.24 6.84 1.34
C LEU A 206 -8.87 6.50 -0.11
N GLY A 207 -9.35 5.36 -0.61
CA GLY A 207 -9.18 4.94 -2.00
C GLY A 207 -10.21 5.48 -2.98
N ASN A 208 -11.13 6.37 -2.58
CA ASN A 208 -12.25 6.87 -3.40
C ASN A 208 -13.01 5.76 -4.15
N SER A 209 -13.27 4.64 -3.46
CA SER A 209 -13.89 3.44 -4.02
C SER A 209 -15.22 3.12 -3.33
N ASN A 210 -15.96 2.15 -3.87
CA ASN A 210 -17.25 1.76 -3.31
C ASN A 210 -17.09 1.12 -1.91
N VAL A 211 -17.61 1.83 -0.90
CA VAL A 211 -17.52 1.48 0.52
C VAL A 211 -18.10 0.10 0.84
N ILE A 212 -19.27 -0.22 0.28
CA ILE A 212 -19.94 -1.50 0.54
C ILE A 212 -19.08 -2.65 0.01
N LYS A 213 -18.52 -2.52 -1.20
CA LYS A 213 -17.64 -3.54 -1.78
C LYS A 213 -16.38 -3.76 -0.94
N GLY A 214 -15.77 -2.69 -0.42
CA GLY A 214 -14.59 -2.80 0.44
C GLY A 214 -14.87 -3.48 1.78
N ILE A 215 -15.98 -3.12 2.44
CA ILE A 215 -16.42 -3.79 3.68
C ILE A 215 -16.68 -5.28 3.42
N LEU A 216 -17.46 -5.61 2.39
CA LEU A 216 -17.78 -7.00 2.07
C LEU A 216 -16.53 -7.82 1.75
N ARG A 217 -15.58 -7.28 0.98
CA ARG A 217 -14.31 -7.97 0.70
C ARG A 217 -13.55 -8.29 1.99
N ASN A 218 -13.42 -7.30 2.88
CA ASN A 218 -12.69 -7.50 4.14
C ASN A 218 -13.38 -8.54 5.02
N LEU A 219 -14.71 -8.46 5.17
CA LEU A 219 -15.49 -9.42 5.95
C LEU A 219 -15.41 -10.83 5.37
N LEU A 220 -15.52 -11.01 4.05
CA LEU A 220 -15.44 -12.32 3.42
C LEU A 220 -14.07 -12.98 3.66
N VAL A 221 -12.98 -12.24 3.47
CA VAL A 221 -11.64 -12.77 3.69
C VAL A 221 -11.39 -13.05 5.18
N GLY A 222 -11.79 -12.12 6.06
CA GLY A 222 -11.58 -12.26 7.50
C GLY A 222 -12.38 -13.40 8.12
N LEU A 223 -13.69 -13.45 7.87
CA LEU A 223 -14.55 -14.49 8.39
C LEU A 223 -14.23 -15.84 7.75
N GLY A 224 -13.93 -15.87 6.44
CA GLY A 224 -13.46 -17.07 5.76
C GLY A 224 -12.19 -17.64 6.40
N THR A 225 -11.21 -16.78 6.67
CA THR A 225 -9.97 -17.17 7.38
C THR A 225 -10.30 -17.79 8.74
N MET A 226 -11.10 -17.11 9.57
CA MET A 226 -11.45 -17.60 10.91
C MET A 226 -12.19 -18.94 10.88
N VAL A 227 -13.11 -19.12 9.93
CA VAL A 227 -13.85 -20.38 9.76
C VAL A 227 -12.88 -21.51 9.41
N VAL A 228 -12.02 -21.30 8.40
CA VAL A 228 -11.06 -22.31 7.96
C VAL A 228 -10.08 -22.67 9.08
N THR A 229 -9.50 -21.67 9.76
CA THR A 229 -8.51 -21.93 10.82
C THR A 229 -9.14 -22.58 12.03
N TYR A 230 -10.34 -22.17 12.44
CA TYR A 230 -11.09 -22.81 13.53
C TYR A 230 -11.31 -24.29 13.23
N PHE A 231 -11.78 -24.65 12.04
CA PHE A 231 -11.99 -26.04 11.66
C PHE A 231 -10.69 -26.84 11.63
N ILE A 232 -9.60 -26.29 11.07
CA ILE A 232 -8.28 -26.93 11.14
C ILE A 232 -7.89 -27.21 12.60
N GLY A 233 -8.06 -26.21 13.48
CA GLY A 233 -7.82 -26.36 14.91
C GLY A 233 -8.63 -27.49 15.54
N THR A 234 -9.92 -27.57 15.24
CA THR A 234 -10.79 -28.65 15.73
C THR A 234 -10.41 -30.03 15.19
N PHE A 235 -9.85 -30.12 13.98
CA PHE A 235 -9.35 -31.38 13.43
C PHE A 235 -8.01 -31.81 14.05
N MET A 236 -7.23 -30.86 14.55
CA MET A 236 -5.93 -31.08 15.18
C MET A 236 -6.01 -31.19 16.71
N SER A 237 -7.21 -31.14 17.29
CA SER A 237 -7.44 -31.18 18.75
C SER A 237 -7.27 -32.57 19.34
#